data_AF-A0A5C6AG33-F1
#
_entry.id   AF-A0A5C6AG33-F1
#
_cell.length_a   1.000
_cell.length_b   1.000
_cell.length_c   1.000
_cell.angle_alpha   90.00
_cell.angle_beta   90.00
_cell.angle_gamma   90.00
#
_symmetry.space_group_name_H-M   'P 1'
#
loop_
_entity.id
_entity.type
_entity.pdbx_description
1 polymer ?
#
loop_
_entity_poly.entity_id
_entity_poly.type
_entity_poly.pdbx_seq_one_letter_code
_entity_poly.pdbx_strand_id
1 'polypeptide(L)'
;MLLLTTLGSLSTGNRALGQGPDESEPDNAAAIDAAAIQAVMNAEEEAATDAPAQPSGIDLLSLISSGGRFMIPIGLMSLLVVTLATERALSLRRSKVLPKQLIRELHQLSDPVEKLRPKLAYLACQENPSPTARVIGSMLLRTGQPLGEIERTANEAVQRQADEYAAPIRWLNLAAAATPLMGLLGTVWGMIVAFHESTSLTADRSRSEQLSEGIYTALVTTLAGLAVAIPAAILAQYLENRVSKLFHEIEQLAFDMAPGLAKFQGRQRLDVDGNLHPIEHHLGEATPPPPPLPPRPAATAGGTNVN
;
A
#
# COMPACT_ATOMS: atom_id res chain seq x y z
N MET A 1 17.99 7.68 42.76
CA MET A 1 19.37 7.97 42.34
C MET A 1 19.51 9.48 42.24
N LEU A 2 20.25 10.08 43.19
CA LEU A 2 21.04 11.32 43.16
C LEU A 2 20.42 12.58 42.49
N LEU A 3 20.06 13.62 43.27
CA LEU A 3 20.95 14.73 43.77
C LEU A 3 21.32 15.69 42.61
N LEU A 4 20.91 16.96 42.55
CA LEU A 4 20.91 18.03 43.56
C LEU A 4 22.33 18.25 44.12
N THR A 5 23.11 19.17 43.54
CA THR A 5 23.91 20.21 44.25
C THR A 5 24.85 21.03 43.33
N THR A 6 24.85 22.35 43.55
CA THR A 6 25.99 23.30 43.56
C THR A 6 26.94 23.49 42.36
N LEU A 7 27.04 24.75 41.91
CA LEU A 7 28.22 25.65 41.92
C LEU A 7 27.63 27.07 41.73
N GLY A 8 28.11 28.21 42.24
CA GLY A 8 29.20 28.60 43.15
C GLY A 8 29.30 30.15 43.01
N SER A 9 28.79 30.94 43.95
CA SER A 9 29.49 31.49 45.14
C SER A 9 30.59 32.54 44.83
N LEU A 10 30.43 33.71 45.44
CA LEU A 10 31.38 34.83 45.63
C LEU A 10 31.94 35.59 44.41
N SER A 11 31.61 36.88 44.33
CA SER A 11 32.64 37.93 44.28
C SER A 11 32.16 39.18 45.03
N THR A 12 33.08 39.84 45.74
CA THR A 12 32.78 40.84 46.77
C THR A 12 33.19 42.23 46.30
N GLY A 13 32.26 43.19 46.45
CA GLY A 13 32.48 44.62 46.74
C GLY A 13 33.59 45.41 46.03
N ASN A 14 33.19 46.53 45.42
CA ASN A 14 33.98 47.75 45.48
C ASN A 14 33.08 48.98 45.72
N ARG A 15 33.55 49.98 46.46
CA ARG A 15 32.74 51.12 46.95
C ARG A 15 33.56 52.41 46.91
N ALA A 16 32.96 53.50 46.41
CA ALA A 16 33.51 54.86 46.25
C ALA A 16 34.62 55.00 45.18
N LEU A 17 34.70 56.06 44.37
CA LEU A 17 34.86 57.49 44.72
C LEU A 17 34.48 58.42 43.54
N GLY A 18 34.12 59.68 43.83
CA GLY A 18 34.54 60.84 43.00
C GLY A 18 33.49 61.62 42.17
N GLN A 19 33.02 62.75 42.72
CA GLN A 19 32.74 64.06 42.08
C GLN A 19 31.76 64.20 40.87
N GLY A 20 30.78 65.10 41.03
CA GLY A 20 29.91 65.65 39.96
C GLY A 20 30.44 67.00 39.40
N PRO A 21 29.60 67.99 38.99
CA PRO A 21 28.13 68.08 39.14
C PRO A 21 27.30 68.42 37.87
N ASP A 22 25.98 68.53 38.11
CA ASP A 22 24.93 69.34 37.44
C ASP A 22 24.32 68.89 36.08
N GLU A 23 23.13 69.35 35.65
CA GLU A 23 22.22 70.46 36.09
C GLU A 23 20.72 70.04 36.29
N SER A 24 19.93 70.92 36.93
CA SER A 24 18.46 71.20 36.78
C SER A 24 17.38 70.07 36.72
N GLU A 25 16.55 70.03 37.79
CA GLU A 25 15.05 70.01 37.86
C GLU A 25 14.12 69.22 36.88
N PRO A 26 12.86 68.89 37.27
CA PRO A 26 12.29 68.75 38.62
C PRO A 26 11.51 67.43 38.85
N ASP A 27 11.04 67.27 40.10
CA ASP A 27 10.20 66.19 40.58
C ASP A 27 8.84 66.10 39.86
N ASN A 28 8.49 64.91 39.35
CA ASN A 28 7.11 64.53 39.09
C ASN A 28 6.91 63.03 39.32
N ALA A 29 6.84 62.65 40.60
CA ALA A 29 6.37 61.35 41.04
C ALA A 29 4.89 61.13 40.69
N ALA A 30 4.61 60.86 39.41
CA ALA A 30 3.34 60.32 38.96
C ALA A 30 3.18 58.89 39.52
N ALA A 31 2.56 58.80 40.70
CA ALA A 31 2.22 57.52 41.32
C ALA A 31 1.37 56.70 40.34
N ILE A 32 1.89 55.53 39.96
CA ILE A 32 1.16 54.59 39.10
C ILE A 32 0.02 54.01 39.94
N ASP A 33 -1.16 54.60 39.82
CA ASP A 33 -2.34 54.15 40.53
C ASP A 33 -2.77 52.78 40.00
N ALA A 34 -2.84 51.80 40.91
CA ALA A 34 -3.30 50.45 40.59
C ALA A 34 -4.74 50.45 40.03
N ALA A 35 -5.58 51.44 40.40
CA ALA A 35 -6.90 51.62 39.85
C ALA A 35 -6.88 51.99 38.35
N ALA A 36 -5.87 52.74 37.89
CA ALA A 36 -5.73 53.12 36.48
C ALA A 36 -5.29 51.93 35.61
N ILE A 37 -4.42 51.06 36.14
CA ILE A 37 -4.06 49.80 35.47
C ILE A 37 -5.29 48.88 35.37
N GLN A 38 -6.03 48.72 36.46
CA GLN A 38 -7.23 47.88 36.47
C GLN A 38 -8.32 48.41 35.51
N ALA A 39 -8.45 49.73 35.35
CA ALA A 39 -9.40 50.32 34.41
C ALA A 39 -9.05 50.00 32.94
N VAL A 40 -7.77 49.95 32.57
CA VAL A 40 -7.33 49.53 31.23
C VAL A 40 -7.58 48.03 31.02
N MET A 41 -7.25 47.20 32.01
CA MET A 41 -7.47 45.75 31.94
C MET A 41 -8.97 45.39 31.81
N ASN A 42 -9.85 46.08 32.54
CA ASN A 42 -11.29 45.84 32.47
C ASN A 42 -11.92 46.41 31.17
N ALA A 43 -11.33 47.45 30.57
CA ALA A 43 -11.83 48.04 29.32
C ALA A 43 -11.60 47.13 28.09
N GLU A 44 -10.59 46.26 28.12
CA GLU A 44 -10.42 45.19 27.11
C GLU A 44 -11.40 44.03 27.32
N GLU A 45 -12.01 43.91 28.50
CA GLU A 45 -12.88 42.77 28.87
C GLU A 45 -14.37 43.03 28.55
N GLU A 46 -14.87 44.28 28.63
CA GLU A 46 -16.26 44.60 28.22
C GLU A 46 -16.48 44.63 26.69
N ALA A 47 -15.42 44.66 25.88
CA ALA A 47 -15.52 44.52 24.42
C ALA A 47 -15.85 43.08 23.95
N ALA A 48 -15.97 42.12 24.88
CA ALA A 48 -16.16 40.70 24.60
C ALA A 48 -17.60 40.19 24.80
N THR A 49 -18.62 41.07 24.78
CA THR A 49 -20.01 40.69 25.17
C THR A 49 -21.11 41.01 24.14
N ASP A 50 -20.83 40.90 22.83
CA ASP A 50 -21.90 40.60 21.83
C ASP A 50 -21.37 40.07 20.47
N ALA A 51 -20.39 39.17 20.50
CA ALA A 51 -19.93 38.46 19.30
C ALA A 51 -20.76 37.18 19.09
N PRO A 52 -21.46 36.99 17.95
CA PRO A 52 -22.20 35.76 17.69
C PRO A 52 -21.21 34.58 17.61
N ALA A 53 -21.61 33.44 18.19
CA ALA A 53 -20.75 32.27 18.34
C ALA A 53 -20.24 31.74 16.99
N GLN A 54 -19.00 32.10 16.65
CA GLN A 54 -18.28 31.57 15.50
C GLN A 54 -17.91 30.10 15.77
N PRO A 55 -18.31 29.13 14.92
CA PRO A 55 -17.78 27.78 14.99
C PRO A 55 -16.34 27.78 14.46
N SER A 56 -15.38 28.10 15.33
CA SER A 56 -13.94 28.19 15.01
C SER A 56 -13.26 26.82 14.88
N GLY A 57 -13.83 25.96 14.04
CA GLY A 57 -13.13 24.82 13.44
C GLY A 57 -12.74 25.15 12.00
N ILE A 58 -11.54 24.77 11.57
CA ILE A 58 -11.21 24.80 10.13
C ILE A 58 -12.01 23.69 9.46
N ASP A 59 -13.15 24.06 8.90
CA ASP A 59 -14.09 23.12 8.31
C ASP A 59 -13.45 22.40 7.11
N LEU A 60 -13.53 21.07 7.05
CA LEU A 60 -12.90 20.31 5.97
C LEU A 60 -13.46 20.70 4.58
N LEU A 61 -14.72 21.15 4.54
CA LEU A 61 -15.37 21.65 3.34
C LEU A 61 -14.82 23.00 2.88
N SER A 62 -14.56 23.94 3.81
CA SER A 62 -13.95 25.22 3.47
C SER A 62 -12.51 25.02 3.03
N LEU A 63 -11.76 24.16 3.71
CA LEU A 63 -10.40 23.75 3.35
C LEU A 63 -10.31 23.17 1.92
N ILE A 64 -11.26 22.29 1.53
CA ILE A 64 -11.33 21.75 0.16
C ILE A 64 -11.65 22.86 -0.85
N SER A 65 -12.53 23.81 -0.52
CA SER A 65 -12.87 24.93 -1.42
C SER A 65 -11.68 25.88 -1.66
N SER A 66 -10.87 26.15 -0.64
CA SER A 66 -9.71 27.05 -0.71
C SER A 66 -8.51 26.46 -1.47
N GLY A 67 -8.48 25.15 -1.69
CA GLY A 67 -7.41 24.46 -2.42
C GLY A 67 -7.42 24.66 -3.94
N GLY A 68 -8.46 25.30 -4.48
CA GLY A 68 -8.57 25.62 -5.90
C GLY A 68 -8.51 24.40 -6.84
N ARG A 69 -8.08 24.63 -8.08
CA ARG A 69 -8.13 23.63 -9.18
C ARG A 69 -7.26 22.40 -8.93
N PHE A 70 -6.20 22.50 -8.12
CA PHE A 70 -5.32 21.38 -7.76
C PHE A 70 -5.95 20.41 -6.75
N MET A 71 -7.06 20.79 -6.10
CA MET A 71 -7.78 19.89 -5.22
C MET A 71 -8.55 18.79 -5.98
N ILE A 72 -8.88 19.00 -7.26
CA ILE A 72 -9.56 18.01 -8.12
C ILE A 72 -8.70 16.73 -8.32
N PRO A 73 -7.45 16.80 -8.81
CA PRO A 73 -6.64 15.59 -9.00
C PRO A 73 -6.21 14.93 -7.67
N ILE A 74 -6.05 15.70 -6.59
CA ILE A 74 -5.82 15.13 -5.24
C ILE A 74 -7.06 14.36 -4.76
N GLY A 75 -8.26 14.92 -4.95
CA GLY A 75 -9.54 14.25 -4.66
C GLY A 75 -9.76 12.99 -5.49
N LEU A 76 -9.38 13.00 -6.78
CA LEU A 76 -9.41 11.83 -7.66
C LEU A 76 -8.46 10.71 -7.13
N MET A 77 -7.24 11.07 -6.73
CA MET A 77 -6.31 10.11 -6.10
C MET A 77 -6.86 9.56 -4.78
N SER A 78 -7.50 10.40 -3.95
CA SER A 78 -8.16 9.95 -2.71
C SER A 78 -9.27 8.93 -2.99
N LEU A 79 -10.14 9.19 -3.97
CA LEU A 79 -11.20 8.25 -4.36
C LEU A 79 -10.61 6.93 -4.90
N LEU A 80 -9.54 6.99 -5.70
CA LEU A 80 -8.82 5.82 -6.21
C LEU A 80 -8.21 5.00 -5.06
N VAL A 81 -7.54 5.65 -4.10
CA VAL A 81 -6.99 5.05 -2.87
C VAL A 81 -8.08 4.32 -2.10
N VAL A 82 -9.21 4.97 -1.80
CA VAL A 82 -10.33 4.37 -1.04
C VAL A 82 -10.97 3.20 -1.79
N THR A 83 -11.13 3.32 -3.11
CA THR A 83 -11.72 2.27 -3.96
C THR A 83 -10.84 1.03 -3.98
N LEU A 84 -9.53 1.18 -4.30
CA LEU A 84 -8.58 0.09 -4.30
C LEU A 84 -8.41 -0.54 -2.91
N ALA A 85 -8.30 0.28 -1.86
CA ALA A 85 -8.17 -0.20 -0.49
C ALA A 85 -9.37 -1.08 -0.07
N THR A 86 -10.59 -0.65 -0.39
CA THR A 86 -11.83 -1.36 -0.04
C THR A 86 -11.97 -2.65 -0.84
N GLU A 87 -11.78 -2.59 -2.16
CA GLU A 87 -11.81 -3.75 -3.04
C GLU A 87 -10.77 -4.80 -2.61
N ARG A 88 -9.54 -4.37 -2.32
CA ARG A 88 -8.47 -5.27 -1.87
C ARG A 88 -8.72 -5.82 -0.47
N ALA A 89 -9.22 -5.03 0.48
CA ALA A 89 -9.58 -5.52 1.82
C ALA A 89 -10.68 -6.61 1.77
N LEU A 90 -11.62 -6.51 0.83
CA LEU A 90 -12.66 -7.51 0.59
C LEU A 90 -12.15 -8.74 -0.19
N SER A 91 -11.13 -8.58 -1.05
CA SER A 91 -10.47 -9.67 -1.75
C SER A 91 -9.54 -10.49 -0.83
N LEU A 92 -8.75 -9.82 0.02
CA LEU A 92 -7.85 -10.40 1.03
C LEU A 92 -8.56 -10.93 2.30
N ARG A 93 -9.87 -11.18 2.21
CA ARG A 93 -10.63 -11.79 3.30
C ARG A 93 -10.22 -13.26 3.41
N ARG A 94 -9.71 -13.69 4.58
CA ARG A 94 -9.20 -15.06 4.78
C ARG A 94 -10.20 -16.14 4.36
N SER A 95 -11.50 -15.89 4.49
CA SER A 95 -12.57 -16.78 4.02
C SER A 95 -12.61 -17.03 2.50
N LYS A 96 -12.07 -16.13 1.68
CA LYS A 96 -11.94 -16.30 0.21
C LYS A 96 -10.60 -16.93 -0.18
N VAL A 97 -9.51 -16.52 0.48
CA VAL A 97 -8.14 -16.97 0.14
C VAL A 97 -7.84 -18.37 0.70
N LEU A 98 -8.20 -18.57 1.97
CA LEU A 98 -8.00 -19.77 2.79
C LEU A 98 -9.35 -20.23 3.38
N PRO A 99 -10.25 -20.81 2.56
CA PRO A 99 -11.54 -21.30 3.04
C PRO A 99 -11.34 -22.41 4.09
N LYS A 100 -11.82 -22.18 5.31
CA LYS A 100 -11.65 -23.08 6.46
C LYS A 100 -12.18 -24.51 6.22
N GLN A 101 -13.18 -24.64 5.36
CA GLN A 101 -13.75 -25.92 4.99
C GLN A 101 -12.77 -26.75 4.15
N LEU A 102 -12.28 -26.19 3.03
CA LEU A 102 -11.25 -26.82 2.19
C LEU A 102 -10.01 -27.22 3.01
N ILE A 103 -9.50 -26.35 3.88
CA ILE A 103 -8.32 -26.66 4.70
C ILE A 103 -8.60 -27.86 5.62
N ARG A 104 -9.79 -27.92 6.23
CA ARG A 104 -10.20 -29.03 7.09
C ARG A 104 -10.35 -30.33 6.30
N GLU A 105 -10.95 -30.28 5.11
CA GLU A 105 -11.07 -31.42 4.21
C GLU A 105 -9.69 -31.92 3.78
N LEU A 106 -8.83 -31.04 3.25
CA LEU A 106 -7.45 -31.39 2.87
C LEU A 106 -6.65 -31.99 4.02
N HIS A 107 -6.76 -31.44 5.24
CA HIS A 107 -6.11 -31.99 6.42
C HIS A 107 -6.66 -33.38 6.79
N GLN A 108 -7.99 -33.58 6.77
CA GLN A 108 -8.62 -34.90 6.99
C GLN A 108 -8.24 -35.94 5.92
N LEU A 109 -8.01 -35.50 4.68
CA LEU A 109 -7.55 -36.35 3.59
C LEU A 109 -6.03 -36.60 3.61
N SER A 110 -5.28 -35.81 4.38
CA SER A 110 -3.83 -35.84 4.50
C SER A 110 -3.34 -36.32 5.88
N ASP A 111 -4.22 -36.72 6.79
CA ASP A 111 -3.86 -37.26 8.10
C ASP A 111 -4.33 -38.72 8.25
N PRO A 112 -3.42 -39.71 8.37
CA PRO A 112 -1.95 -39.59 8.27
C PRO A 112 -1.47 -39.29 6.84
N VAL A 113 -0.34 -38.58 6.71
CA VAL A 113 0.26 -38.17 5.42
C VAL A 113 0.50 -39.36 4.48
N GLU A 114 0.85 -40.51 5.06
CA GLU A 114 1.01 -41.81 4.39
C GLU A 114 -0.25 -42.27 3.63
N LYS A 115 -1.45 -41.82 4.04
CA LYS A 115 -2.75 -42.24 3.49
C LYS A 115 -3.39 -41.19 2.57
N LEU A 116 -2.69 -40.10 2.23
CA LEU A 116 -3.12 -39.09 1.26
C LEU A 116 -3.79 -39.70 0.02
N ARG A 117 -5.03 -39.28 -0.26
CA ARG A 117 -5.85 -39.70 -1.42
C ARG A 117 -5.93 -38.58 -2.47
N PRO A 118 -4.99 -38.50 -3.44
CA PRO A 118 -4.89 -37.35 -4.35
C PRO A 118 -6.17 -37.10 -5.16
N LYS A 119 -6.88 -38.15 -5.63
CA LYS A 119 -8.16 -37.98 -6.34
C LYS A 119 -9.21 -37.21 -5.52
N LEU A 120 -9.42 -37.56 -4.25
CA LEU A 120 -10.43 -36.92 -3.43
C LEU A 120 -10.00 -35.49 -3.01
N ALA A 121 -8.71 -35.28 -2.74
CA ALA A 121 -8.18 -33.96 -2.41
C ALA A 121 -8.23 -33.01 -3.63
N TYR A 122 -8.07 -33.53 -4.85
CA TYR A 122 -8.26 -32.77 -6.08
C TYR A 122 -9.73 -32.38 -6.32
N LEU A 123 -10.67 -33.29 -6.02
CA LEU A 123 -12.11 -32.99 -6.09
C LEU A 123 -12.51 -31.89 -5.07
N ALA A 124 -12.04 -31.97 -3.82
CA ALA A 124 -12.27 -30.91 -2.83
C ALA A 124 -11.74 -29.53 -3.30
N CYS A 125 -10.59 -29.51 -4.00
CA CYS A 125 -10.07 -28.29 -4.62
C CYS A 125 -10.95 -27.77 -5.76
N GLN A 126 -11.60 -28.64 -6.54
CA GLN A 126 -12.53 -28.23 -7.60
C GLN A 126 -13.85 -27.70 -7.05
N GLU A 127 -14.37 -28.28 -5.96
CA GLU A 127 -15.59 -27.82 -5.29
C GLU A 127 -15.42 -26.44 -4.63
N ASN A 128 -14.20 -26.10 -4.18
CA ASN A 128 -13.89 -24.86 -3.46
C ASN A 128 -12.83 -24.00 -4.18
N PRO A 129 -13.15 -23.38 -5.34
CA PRO A 129 -12.19 -22.60 -6.13
C PRO A 129 -11.66 -21.39 -5.34
N SER A 130 -10.39 -21.48 -4.96
CA SER A 130 -9.66 -20.52 -4.14
C SER A 130 -8.17 -20.52 -4.53
N PRO A 131 -7.38 -19.49 -4.13
CA PRO A 131 -5.92 -19.49 -4.34
C PRO A 131 -5.25 -20.74 -3.74
N THR A 132 -5.69 -21.17 -2.56
CA THR A 132 -5.26 -22.42 -1.91
C THR A 132 -5.54 -23.64 -2.81
N ALA A 133 -6.77 -23.76 -3.34
CA ALA A 133 -7.15 -24.84 -4.24
C ALA A 133 -6.39 -24.82 -5.58
N ARG A 134 -6.05 -23.64 -6.12
CA ARG A 134 -5.24 -23.52 -7.34
C ARG A 134 -3.82 -24.04 -7.13
N VAL A 135 -3.18 -23.63 -6.03
CA VAL A 135 -1.82 -24.10 -5.67
C VAL A 135 -1.83 -25.61 -5.44
N ILE A 136 -2.68 -26.10 -4.54
CA ILE A 136 -2.72 -27.51 -4.15
C ILE A 136 -3.21 -28.39 -5.31
N GLY A 137 -4.20 -27.96 -6.08
CA GLY A 137 -4.61 -28.62 -7.31
C GLY A 137 -3.47 -28.75 -8.34
N SER A 138 -2.67 -27.69 -8.53
CA SER A 138 -1.51 -27.76 -9.44
C SER A 138 -0.42 -28.71 -8.95
N MET A 139 -0.21 -28.80 -7.63
CA MET A 139 0.70 -29.76 -7.00
C MET A 139 0.21 -31.20 -7.18
N LEU A 140 -1.09 -31.45 -6.98
CA LEU A 140 -1.71 -32.77 -7.13
C LEU A 140 -1.68 -33.28 -8.58
N LEU A 141 -1.79 -32.41 -9.59
CA LEU A 141 -1.63 -32.77 -11.00
C LEU A 141 -0.18 -33.18 -11.37
N ARG A 142 0.80 -32.93 -10.48
CA ARG A 142 2.18 -33.43 -10.60
C ARG A 142 2.46 -34.70 -9.78
N THR A 143 1.43 -35.35 -9.25
CA THR A 143 1.55 -36.69 -8.64
C THR A 143 2.33 -37.62 -9.58
N GLY A 144 3.31 -38.35 -9.05
CA GLY A 144 4.15 -39.27 -9.81
C GLY A 144 5.55 -38.74 -10.18
N GLN A 145 5.76 -37.42 -10.12
CA GLN A 145 7.08 -36.78 -10.27
C GLN A 145 7.92 -36.88 -8.96
N PRO A 146 9.25 -36.68 -9.01
CA PRO A 146 10.08 -36.56 -7.81
C PRO A 146 9.62 -35.39 -6.92
N LEU A 147 9.77 -35.54 -5.60
CA LEU A 147 9.29 -34.57 -4.61
C LEU A 147 9.77 -33.13 -4.89
N GLY A 148 11.02 -32.93 -5.30
CA GLY A 148 11.55 -31.61 -5.64
C GLY A 148 10.88 -30.94 -6.84
N GLU A 149 10.31 -31.68 -7.81
CA GLU A 149 9.51 -31.10 -8.90
C GLU A 149 8.10 -30.73 -8.42
N ILE A 150 7.55 -31.48 -7.47
CA ILE A 150 6.25 -31.22 -6.84
C ILE A 150 6.33 -29.94 -5.99
N GLU A 151 7.31 -29.85 -5.09
CA GLU A 151 7.58 -28.67 -4.26
C GLU A 151 7.90 -27.43 -5.11
N ARG A 152 8.72 -27.59 -6.16
CA ARG A 152 8.99 -26.50 -7.11
C ARG A 152 7.72 -26.02 -7.81
N THR A 153 6.85 -26.94 -8.26
CA THR A 153 5.58 -26.57 -8.89
C THR A 153 4.66 -25.84 -7.92
N ALA A 154 4.60 -26.29 -6.65
CA ALA A 154 3.84 -25.62 -5.60
C ALA A 154 4.37 -24.19 -5.38
N ASN A 155 5.68 -23.99 -5.25
CA ASN A 155 6.29 -22.67 -5.10
C ASN A 155 6.06 -21.76 -6.30
N GLU A 156 6.23 -22.25 -7.54
CA GLU A 156 5.93 -21.49 -8.75
C GLU A 156 4.43 -21.09 -8.83
N ALA A 157 3.53 -21.93 -8.32
CA ALA A 157 2.10 -21.61 -8.22
C ALA A 157 1.78 -20.60 -7.10
N VAL A 158 2.40 -20.73 -5.92
CA VAL A 158 2.28 -19.77 -4.81
C VAL A 158 2.73 -18.38 -5.27
N GLN A 159 3.93 -18.27 -5.85
CA GLN A 159 4.46 -16.99 -6.32
C GLN A 159 3.56 -16.35 -7.39
N ARG A 160 3.11 -17.13 -8.39
CA ARG A 160 2.19 -16.62 -9.42
C ARG A 160 0.87 -16.10 -8.85
N GLN A 161 0.31 -16.77 -7.83
CA GLN A 161 -0.91 -16.28 -7.16
C GLN A 161 -0.61 -15.10 -6.22
N ALA A 162 0.55 -15.05 -5.56
CA ALA A 162 0.94 -13.91 -4.75
C ALA A 162 1.09 -12.64 -5.60
N ASP A 163 1.74 -12.73 -6.76
CA ASP A 163 1.89 -11.63 -7.72
C ASP A 163 0.53 -11.12 -8.25
N GLU A 164 -0.39 -12.02 -8.59
CA GLU A 164 -1.76 -11.69 -9.04
C GLU A 164 -2.51 -10.86 -7.98
N TYR A 165 -2.32 -11.18 -6.70
CA TYR A 165 -2.96 -10.47 -5.58
C TYR A 165 -2.20 -9.21 -5.14
N ALA A 166 -0.89 -9.15 -5.34
CA ALA A 166 -0.03 -8.01 -5.02
C ALA A 166 -0.08 -6.90 -6.08
N ALA A 167 -0.29 -7.24 -7.36
CA ALA A 167 -0.22 -6.27 -8.46
C ALA A 167 -1.10 -5.01 -8.26
N PRO A 168 -2.34 -5.08 -7.72
CA PRO A 168 -3.14 -3.88 -7.48
C PRO A 168 -2.67 -3.05 -6.27
N ILE A 169 -1.92 -3.63 -5.33
CA ILE A 169 -1.34 -2.89 -4.19
C ILE A 169 -0.20 -1.97 -4.66
N ARG A 170 0.47 -2.32 -5.78
CA ARG A 170 1.48 -1.44 -6.42
C ARG A 170 0.89 -0.08 -6.81
N TRP A 171 -0.38 -0.02 -7.21
CA TRP A 171 -1.08 1.25 -7.49
C TRP A 171 -1.35 2.07 -6.22
N LEU A 172 -1.58 1.41 -5.08
CA LEU A 172 -1.76 2.07 -3.78
C LEU A 172 -0.43 2.67 -3.28
N ASN A 173 0.69 1.97 -3.45
CA ASN A 173 2.03 2.53 -3.22
C ASN A 173 2.33 3.71 -4.15
N LEU A 174 1.99 3.59 -5.44
CA LEU A 174 2.17 4.70 -6.39
C LEU A 174 1.35 5.93 -5.98
N ALA A 175 0.10 5.75 -5.55
CA ALA A 175 -0.72 6.85 -5.03
C ALA A 175 -0.11 7.46 -3.76
N ALA A 176 0.38 6.65 -2.83
CA ALA A 176 1.05 7.11 -1.62
C ALA A 176 2.31 7.95 -1.91
N ALA A 177 3.09 7.60 -2.93
CA ALA A 177 4.28 8.33 -3.35
C ALA A 177 3.97 9.57 -4.23
N ALA A 178 2.97 9.49 -5.11
CA ALA A 178 2.64 10.55 -6.07
C ALA A 178 1.81 11.69 -5.45
N THR A 179 0.94 11.40 -4.48
CA THR A 179 0.02 12.41 -3.91
C THR A 179 0.74 13.55 -3.15
N PRO A 180 1.83 13.31 -2.36
CA PRO A 180 2.63 14.39 -1.79
C PRO A 180 3.32 15.26 -2.84
N LEU A 181 3.80 14.65 -3.93
CA LEU A 181 4.45 15.37 -5.04
C LEU A 181 3.44 16.24 -5.80
N MET A 182 2.18 15.79 -5.90
CA MET A 182 1.08 16.59 -6.44
C MET A 182 0.70 17.77 -5.53
N GLY A 183 0.75 17.59 -4.22
CA GLY A 183 0.62 18.70 -3.25
C GLY A 183 1.74 19.73 -3.39
N LEU A 184 2.99 19.27 -3.51
CA LEU A 184 4.16 20.13 -3.76
C LEU A 184 4.07 20.87 -5.11
N LEU A 185 3.55 20.23 -6.16
CA LEU A 185 3.27 20.91 -7.42
C LEU A 185 2.22 22.02 -7.25
N GLY A 186 1.23 21.79 -6.39
CA GLY A 186 0.23 22.78 -5.99
C GLY A 186 0.83 24.04 -5.34
N THR A 187 1.87 23.90 -4.50
CA THR A 187 2.52 25.08 -3.88
C THR A 187 3.24 25.94 -4.91
N VAL A 188 4.02 25.30 -5.79
CA VAL A 188 4.77 25.97 -6.84
C VAL A 188 3.81 26.72 -7.76
N TRP A 189 2.69 26.09 -8.14
CA TRP A 189 1.66 26.74 -8.94
C TRP A 189 0.97 27.90 -8.21
N GLY A 190 0.57 27.73 -6.95
CA GLY A 190 -0.07 28.77 -6.15
C GLY A 190 0.79 30.02 -6.01
N MET A 191 2.10 29.85 -5.78
CA MET A 191 3.05 30.97 -5.73
C MET A 191 3.23 31.63 -7.11
N ILE A 192 3.30 30.86 -8.21
CA ILE A 192 3.40 31.42 -9.57
C ILE A 192 2.19 32.30 -9.90
N VAL A 193 0.97 31.84 -9.58
CA VAL A 193 -0.25 32.63 -9.79
C VAL A 193 -0.24 33.91 -8.95
N ALA A 194 0.10 33.81 -7.65
CA ALA A 194 0.15 34.95 -6.74
C ALA A 194 1.12 36.06 -7.23
N PHE A 195 2.31 35.68 -7.69
CA PHE A 195 3.27 36.64 -8.25
C PHE A 195 2.82 37.22 -9.60
N HIS A 196 2.17 36.41 -10.44
CA HIS A 196 1.65 36.86 -11.74
C HIS A 196 0.53 37.91 -11.57
N GLU A 197 -0.43 37.66 -10.69
CA GLU A 197 -1.53 38.59 -10.38
C GLU A 197 -1.00 39.87 -9.71
N SER A 198 -0.08 39.74 -8.76
CA SER A 198 0.61 40.85 -8.06
C SER A 198 1.42 41.79 -8.97
N THR A 199 1.69 41.35 -10.21
CA THR A 199 2.48 42.08 -11.23
C THR A 199 1.59 42.62 -12.35
N SER A 200 0.41 42.04 -12.58
CA SER A 200 -0.48 42.39 -13.70
C SER A 200 -1.66 43.29 -13.30
N LEU A 201 -2.02 43.36 -12.02
CA LEU A 201 -3.16 44.15 -11.54
C LEU A 201 -2.75 45.58 -11.12
N THR A 202 -3.61 46.54 -11.44
CA THR A 202 -3.42 47.98 -11.14
C THR A 202 -4.24 48.37 -9.90
N ALA A 203 -3.55 48.85 -8.87
CA ALA A 203 -4.01 49.67 -7.73
C ALA A 203 -5.15 49.17 -6.79
N ASP A 204 -6.08 48.32 -7.20
CA ASP A 204 -7.38 48.18 -6.52
C ASP A 204 -7.45 47.09 -5.42
N ARG A 205 -6.44 46.22 -5.33
CA ARG A 205 -6.22 45.30 -4.19
C ARG A 205 -4.80 45.45 -3.68
N SER A 206 -4.60 45.26 -2.37
CA SER A 206 -3.26 45.26 -1.81
C SER A 206 -2.45 44.06 -2.33
N ARG A 207 -1.20 44.29 -2.75
CA ARG A 207 -0.28 43.20 -3.14
C ARG A 207 -0.09 42.16 -2.02
N SER A 208 -0.21 42.60 -0.77
CA SER A 208 -0.12 41.75 0.42
C SER A 208 -1.23 40.70 0.49
N GLU A 209 -2.46 41.09 0.16
CA GLU A 209 -3.65 40.24 0.22
C GLU A 209 -3.59 39.10 -0.82
N GLN A 210 -3.28 39.43 -2.09
CA GLN A 210 -3.12 38.44 -3.16
C GLN A 210 -2.00 37.43 -2.86
N LEU A 211 -0.87 37.92 -2.33
CA LEU A 211 0.24 37.05 -1.95
C LEU A 211 -0.13 36.14 -0.77
N SER A 212 -0.88 36.64 0.20
CA SER A 212 -1.38 35.86 1.33
C SER A 212 -2.37 34.78 0.91
N GLU A 213 -3.30 35.10 -0.01
CA GLU A 213 -4.26 34.16 -0.59
C GLU A 213 -3.55 33.00 -1.31
N GLY A 214 -2.59 33.31 -2.19
CA GLY A 214 -1.84 32.28 -2.92
C GLY A 214 -0.96 31.39 -2.03
N ILE A 215 -0.34 31.96 -0.98
CA ILE A 215 0.41 31.18 0.02
C ILE A 215 -0.53 30.28 0.82
N TYR A 216 -1.72 30.76 1.20
CA TYR A 216 -2.72 29.96 1.91
C TYR A 216 -3.18 28.77 1.04
N THR A 217 -3.56 29.00 -0.22
CA THR A 217 -3.92 27.93 -1.18
C THR A 217 -2.78 26.91 -1.36
N ALA A 218 -1.53 27.37 -1.43
CA ALA A 218 -0.35 26.49 -1.48
C ALA A 218 -0.24 25.58 -0.25
N LEU A 219 -0.34 26.13 0.96
CA LEU A 219 -0.28 25.35 2.21
C LEU A 219 -1.43 24.33 2.30
N VAL A 220 -2.63 24.73 1.91
CA VAL A 220 -3.83 23.89 1.89
C VAL A 220 -3.68 22.70 0.93
N THR A 221 -3.18 22.92 -0.29
CA THR A 221 -2.95 21.83 -1.26
C THR A 221 -1.90 20.83 -0.79
N THR A 222 -0.85 21.29 -0.08
CA THR A 222 0.14 20.40 0.54
C THR A 222 -0.47 19.54 1.64
N LEU A 223 -1.22 20.17 2.55
CA LEU A 223 -1.87 19.49 3.67
C LEU A 223 -2.85 18.42 3.18
N ALA A 224 -3.66 18.72 2.17
CA ALA A 224 -4.57 17.76 1.56
C ALA A 224 -3.82 16.58 0.91
N GLY A 225 -2.71 16.86 0.20
CA GLY A 225 -1.89 15.81 -0.41
C GLY A 225 -1.30 14.85 0.63
N LEU A 226 -0.80 15.38 1.75
CA LEU A 226 -0.28 14.58 2.87
C LEU A 226 -1.39 13.80 3.60
N ALA A 227 -2.56 14.41 3.80
CA ALA A 227 -3.70 13.78 4.46
C ALA A 227 -4.23 12.54 3.71
N VAL A 228 -4.06 12.49 2.38
CA VAL A 228 -4.38 11.30 1.55
C VAL A 228 -3.21 10.31 1.51
N ALA A 229 -1.97 10.81 1.41
CA ALA A 229 -0.78 9.97 1.27
C ALA A 229 -0.45 9.14 2.51
N ILE A 230 -0.61 9.70 3.71
CA ILE A 230 -0.27 9.01 4.97
C ILE A 230 -1.15 7.76 5.18
N PRO A 231 -2.49 7.83 5.08
CA PRO A 231 -3.33 6.62 5.07
C PRO A 231 -2.99 5.67 3.93
N ALA A 232 -2.77 6.16 2.70
CA ALA A 232 -2.45 5.31 1.56
C ALA A 232 -1.20 4.45 1.80
N ALA A 233 -0.13 5.05 2.35
CA ALA A 233 1.12 4.35 2.69
C ALA A 233 0.90 3.26 3.76
N ILE A 234 0.17 3.60 4.83
CA ILE A 234 -0.14 2.66 5.93
C ILE A 234 -0.99 1.49 5.42
N LEU A 235 -2.02 1.76 4.60
CA LEU A 235 -2.87 0.71 4.04
C LEU A 235 -2.12 -0.17 3.02
N ALA A 236 -1.24 0.41 2.20
CA ALA A 236 -0.40 -0.39 1.29
C ALA A 236 0.45 -1.40 2.07
N GLN A 237 1.22 -0.93 3.05
CA GLN A 237 2.07 -1.79 3.86
C GLN A 237 1.28 -2.80 4.71
N TYR A 238 0.11 -2.44 5.22
CA TYR A 238 -0.78 -3.39 5.89
C TYR A 238 -1.27 -4.50 4.94
N LEU A 239 -1.67 -4.15 3.71
CA LEU A 239 -2.16 -5.09 2.72
C LEU A 239 -1.05 -6.00 2.19
N GLU A 240 0.15 -5.49 1.91
CA GLU A 240 1.31 -6.28 1.49
C GLU A 240 1.68 -7.34 2.54
N ASN A 241 1.85 -6.92 3.80
CA ASN A 241 2.11 -7.84 4.91
C ASN A 241 1.02 -8.90 5.07
N ARG A 242 -0.22 -8.58 4.69
CA ARG A 242 -1.35 -9.51 4.73
C ARG A 242 -1.40 -10.45 3.52
N VAL A 243 -0.96 -10.02 2.33
CA VAL A 243 -0.70 -10.92 1.18
C VAL A 243 0.35 -11.95 1.61
N SER A 244 1.53 -11.50 2.04
CA SER A 244 2.65 -12.38 2.39
C SER A 244 2.28 -13.41 3.46
N LYS A 245 1.56 -13.01 4.51
CA LYS A 245 1.08 -13.94 5.55
C LYS A 245 0.12 -15.01 5.01
N LEU A 246 -0.84 -14.62 4.16
CA LEU A 246 -1.81 -15.57 3.60
C LEU A 246 -1.13 -16.53 2.61
N PHE A 247 -0.21 -16.06 1.77
CA PHE A 247 0.50 -16.95 0.85
C PHE A 247 1.51 -17.86 1.55
N HIS A 248 2.12 -17.43 2.65
CA HIS A 248 2.95 -18.30 3.48
C HIS A 248 2.13 -19.39 4.20
N GLU A 249 0.89 -19.11 4.64
CA GLU A 249 -0.03 -20.16 5.13
C GLU A 249 -0.36 -21.21 4.05
N ILE A 250 -0.47 -20.80 2.78
CA ILE A 250 -0.71 -21.71 1.64
C ILE A 250 0.54 -22.53 1.31
N GLU A 251 1.71 -21.89 1.32
CA GLU A 251 3.02 -22.52 1.11
C GLU A 251 3.27 -23.62 2.16
N GLN A 252 3.10 -23.31 3.45
CA GLN A 252 3.21 -24.28 4.55
C GLN A 252 2.27 -25.48 4.34
N LEU A 253 0.99 -25.24 4.03
CA LEU A 253 0.02 -26.31 3.79
C LEU A 253 0.42 -27.19 2.57
N ALA A 254 1.01 -26.61 1.53
CA ALA A 254 1.52 -27.38 0.40
C ALA A 254 2.73 -28.24 0.77
N PHE A 255 3.70 -27.68 1.52
CA PHE A 255 4.87 -28.41 2.02
C PHE A 255 4.50 -29.55 2.99
N ASP A 256 3.56 -29.34 3.90
CA ASP A 256 3.08 -30.40 4.82
C ASP A 256 2.43 -31.58 4.06
N MET A 257 1.77 -31.29 2.93
CA MET A 257 1.12 -32.30 2.09
C MET A 257 2.06 -32.98 1.08
N ALA A 258 3.14 -32.32 0.65
CA ALA A 258 4.02 -32.79 -0.43
C ALA A 258 4.66 -34.18 -0.17
N PRO A 259 5.17 -34.52 1.04
CA PRO A 259 5.67 -35.86 1.35
C PRO A 259 4.64 -36.98 1.13
N GLY A 260 3.34 -36.69 1.30
CA GLY A 260 2.25 -37.64 1.05
C GLY A 260 2.09 -38.05 -0.41
N LEU A 261 2.64 -37.27 -1.35
CA LEU A 261 2.67 -37.59 -2.78
C LEU A 261 3.88 -38.45 -3.18
N ALA A 262 4.99 -38.42 -2.41
CA ALA A 262 6.22 -39.12 -2.76
C ALA A 262 6.02 -40.65 -2.96
N LYS A 263 5.08 -41.26 -2.23
CA LYS A 263 4.72 -42.70 -2.36
C LYS A 263 4.15 -43.10 -3.73
N PHE A 264 3.69 -42.13 -4.54
CA PHE A 264 3.18 -42.32 -5.90
C PHE A 264 4.24 -42.10 -6.98
N GLN A 265 5.44 -41.62 -6.63
CA GLN A 265 6.54 -41.39 -7.55
C GLN A 265 6.82 -42.64 -8.42
N GLY A 266 6.85 -42.46 -9.73
CA GLY A 266 7.07 -43.56 -10.69
C GLY A 266 5.97 -44.64 -10.75
N ARG A 267 4.84 -44.46 -10.06
CA ARG A 267 3.74 -45.43 -10.02
C ARG A 267 2.48 -44.94 -10.72
N GLN A 268 1.98 -43.77 -10.31
CA GLN A 268 0.70 -43.24 -10.77
C GLN A 268 0.78 -41.73 -10.95
N ARG A 269 0.12 -41.24 -11.99
CA ARG A 269 -0.06 -39.81 -12.27
C ARG A 269 -1.53 -39.44 -12.19
N LEU A 270 -1.82 -38.27 -11.62
CA LEU A 270 -3.16 -37.70 -11.63
C LEU A 270 -3.36 -36.88 -12.90
N ASP A 271 -4.44 -37.12 -13.62
CA ASP A 271 -4.86 -36.32 -14.78
C ASP A 271 -5.85 -35.20 -14.39
N VAL A 272 -6.12 -34.28 -15.32
CA VAL A 272 -7.02 -33.12 -15.14
C VAL A 272 -8.46 -33.56 -14.81
N ASP A 273 -8.89 -34.72 -15.28
CA ASP A 273 -10.19 -35.33 -14.91
C ASP A 273 -10.20 -35.93 -13.49
N GLY A 274 -9.12 -35.76 -12.71
CA GLY A 274 -8.96 -36.31 -11.37
C GLY A 274 -8.78 -37.84 -11.34
N ASN A 275 -8.45 -38.46 -12.47
CA ASN A 275 -8.21 -39.90 -12.56
C ASN A 275 -6.73 -40.26 -12.36
N LEU A 276 -6.46 -41.38 -11.70
CA LEU A 276 -5.10 -41.88 -11.48
C LEU A 276 -4.77 -42.90 -12.55
N HIS A 277 -3.84 -42.55 -13.43
CA HIS A 277 -3.32 -43.43 -14.47
C HIS A 277 -1.99 -44.05 -14.01
N PRO A 278 -1.75 -45.35 -14.24
CA PRO A 278 -0.42 -45.92 -14.10
C PRO A 278 0.59 -45.16 -14.97
N ILE A 279 1.81 -44.96 -14.48
CA ILE A 279 2.88 -44.46 -15.32
C ILE A 279 3.36 -45.63 -16.17
N GLU A 280 2.89 -45.70 -17.42
CA GLU A 280 3.36 -46.67 -18.40
C GLU A 280 4.82 -46.39 -18.72
N HIS A 281 5.71 -47.14 -18.07
CA HIS A 281 7.06 -47.33 -18.57
C HIS A 281 6.95 -48.05 -19.92
N HIS A 282 7.01 -47.31 -21.02
CA HIS A 282 7.32 -47.85 -22.34
C HIS A 282 8.76 -48.39 -22.34
N LEU A 283 8.91 -49.57 -21.73
CA LEU A 283 10.10 -50.40 -21.69
C LEU A 283 10.34 -50.99 -23.08
N GLY A 284 10.83 -50.15 -24.00
CA GLY A 284 11.48 -50.62 -25.22
C GLY A 284 10.69 -51.62 -26.06
N GLU A 285 9.36 -51.51 -26.14
CA GLU A 285 8.66 -52.03 -27.32
C GLU A 285 9.13 -51.18 -28.51
N ALA A 286 10.19 -51.68 -29.16
CA ALA A 286 10.58 -51.21 -30.47
C ALA A 286 9.34 -51.29 -31.35
N THR A 287 8.87 -50.13 -31.80
CA THR A 287 7.81 -50.03 -32.80
C THR A 287 8.11 -51.06 -33.88
N PRO A 288 7.23 -52.04 -34.15
CA PRO A 288 7.52 -53.06 -35.15
C PRO A 288 7.92 -52.34 -36.44
N PRO A 289 9.04 -52.74 -37.08
CA PRO A 289 9.62 -51.97 -38.17
C PRO A 289 8.53 -51.72 -39.21
N PRO A 290 8.38 -50.47 -39.70
CA PRO A 290 7.26 -50.09 -40.55
C PRO A 290 7.20 -51.08 -41.73
N PRO A 291 5.99 -51.58 -42.07
CA PRO A 291 5.85 -52.60 -43.11
C PRO A 291 6.55 -52.10 -44.38
N PRO A 292 7.30 -52.98 -45.08
CA PRO A 292 8.14 -52.57 -46.19
C PRO A 292 7.31 -51.76 -47.18
N LEU A 293 7.73 -50.53 -47.44
CA LEU A 293 7.01 -49.61 -48.31
C LEU A 293 6.69 -50.32 -49.63
N PRO A 294 5.43 -50.28 -50.11
CA PRO A 294 5.10 -50.87 -51.40
C PRO A 294 6.05 -50.29 -52.46
N PRO A 295 6.55 -51.11 -53.40
CA PRO A 295 7.50 -50.65 -54.39
C PRO A 295 6.92 -49.43 -55.09
N ARG A 296 7.64 -48.29 -55.04
CA ARG A 296 7.21 -47.06 -55.70
C ARG A 296 6.85 -47.44 -57.15
N PRO A 297 5.64 -47.09 -57.64
CA PRO A 297 5.30 -47.36 -59.03
C PRO A 297 6.41 -46.75 -59.90
N ALA A 298 7.00 -47.59 -60.76
CA ALA A 298 8.08 -47.16 -61.63
C ALA A 298 7.62 -45.90 -62.34
N ALA A 299 8.43 -44.83 -62.27
CA ALA A 299 8.09 -43.57 -62.91
C ALA A 299 7.89 -43.85 -64.40
N THR A 300 6.63 -43.85 -64.83
CA THR A 300 6.30 -44.09 -66.23
C THR A 300 6.91 -42.96 -67.01
N ALA A 301 7.96 -43.27 -67.79
CA ALA A 301 8.55 -42.38 -68.76
C ALA A 301 7.56 -42.19 -69.93
N GLY A 302 6.44 -41.52 -69.63
CA GLY A 302 5.43 -41.09 -70.59
C GLY A 302 6.01 -39.94 -71.39
N GLY A 303 6.79 -40.27 -72.42
CA GLY A 303 7.30 -39.30 -73.35
C GLY A 303 6.17 -38.63 -74.12
N THR A 304 5.82 -37.41 -73.74
CA THR A 304 5.07 -36.50 -74.62
C THR A 304 6.03 -35.98 -75.68
N ASN A 305 5.98 -36.58 -76.86
CA ASN A 305 6.68 -36.10 -78.04
C ASN A 305 5.66 -35.92 -79.19
N VAL A 306 5.67 -34.74 -79.79
CA VAL A 306 5.01 -34.35 -81.06
C VAL A 306 3.48 -34.46 -81.13
N ASN A 307 2.80 -33.30 -81.13
CA ASN A 307 2.34 -32.72 -82.40
C ASN A 307 2.31 -31.18 -82.32
#